data_AF-A0A8T3QQT8-F1
#
_entry.id   AF-A0A8T3QQT8-F1
#
_cell.length_a   1.000
_cell.length_b   1.000
_cell.length_c   1.000
_cell.angle_alpha   90.00
_cell.angle_beta   90.00
_cell.angle_gamma   90.00
#
_symmetry.space_group_name_H-M   'P 1'
#
loop_
_entity.id
_entity.type
_entity.pdbx_description
1 polymer ?
#
loop_
_entity_poly.entity_id
_entity_poly.type
_entity_poly.pdbx_seq_one_letter_code
_entity_poly.pdbx_strand_id
1 'polypeptide(L)'
;MNDSDLPIDAYTLLDVGDERRLERFGDRIIDRPAPGAPWEPRLDRENWAKATSQFSRNEGWTGGDTMPWTIAVDGLTLELRPTGTGQVGFFPEQVSFWPWLRTSLAGRDEPNVLHLFAHTGATTLALARAGAQVTHVDAARPSVAWARRNAELSGLAAAPIRWIVDDALGFTQREARRGRQYDGFVIDPPSFGHGPKGTRWELADALPDLLDACAAVAAHDAFVLLTAHTTGLEADDLGDALVEAFDPDPGSDVLTEWIELKATSGATLPLGVAARMSRA
;
A
#
# COMPACT_ATOMS: atom_id res chain seq x y z
N MET A 1 7.52 -15.46 7.05
CA MET A 1 8.36 -14.40 7.64
C MET A 1 7.85 -14.21 9.07
N ASN A 2 8.70 -14.13 10.09
CA ASN A 2 8.24 -13.78 11.44
C ASN A 2 8.06 -12.26 11.50
N ASP A 3 6.83 -11.79 11.70
CA ASP A 3 6.41 -10.37 11.75
C ASP A 3 6.94 -9.53 12.92
N SER A 4 7.88 -10.04 13.72
CA SER A 4 8.37 -9.31 14.90
C SER A 4 9.27 -8.11 14.56
N ASP A 5 9.69 -7.95 13.30
CA ASP A 5 10.65 -6.94 12.86
C ASP A 5 10.17 -6.20 11.59
N LEU A 6 8.93 -5.68 11.57
CA LEU A 6 8.62 -4.63 10.60
C LEU A 6 9.66 -3.51 10.80
N PRO A 7 10.33 -2.99 9.76
CA PRO A 7 11.36 -1.95 9.89
C PRO A 7 10.73 -0.57 10.17
N ILE A 8 9.87 -0.51 11.21
CA ILE A 8 9.05 0.63 11.56
C ILE A 8 9.08 0.82 13.09
N ASP A 9 10.13 1.46 13.59
CA ASP A 9 10.19 1.83 15.01
C ASP A 9 9.07 2.82 15.41
N ALA A 10 8.55 3.57 14.44
CA ALA A 10 7.55 4.61 14.68
C ALA A 10 6.08 4.13 14.55
N TYR A 11 5.83 2.83 14.38
CA TYR A 11 4.48 2.28 14.32
C TYR A 11 4.33 1.07 15.25
N THR A 12 3.16 0.95 15.90
CA THR A 12 2.79 -0.27 16.60
C THR A 12 1.28 -0.44 16.59
N LEU A 13 0.78 -1.61 16.20
CA LEU A 13 -0.59 -2.00 16.52
C LEU A 13 -0.64 -2.40 18.00
N LEU A 14 -1.34 -1.65 18.83
CA LEU A 14 -1.40 -1.90 20.27
C LEU A 14 -2.39 -3.01 20.59
N ASP A 15 -3.61 -2.88 20.04
CA ASP A 15 -4.70 -3.83 20.21
C ASP A 15 -5.73 -3.72 19.08
N VAL A 16 -6.57 -4.75 18.95
CA VAL A 16 -7.65 -4.80 17.99
C VAL A 16 -8.81 -5.62 18.54
N GLY A 17 -10.03 -5.12 18.36
CA GLY A 17 -11.26 -5.76 18.79
C GLY A 17 -12.45 -4.79 18.75
N ASP A 18 -13.66 -5.31 18.94
CA ASP A 18 -14.92 -4.55 18.87
C ASP A 18 -15.06 -3.70 17.60
N GLU A 19 -14.59 -4.22 16.46
CA GLU A 19 -14.51 -3.54 15.16
C GLU A 19 -13.65 -2.26 15.16
N ARG A 20 -12.67 -2.19 16.06
CA ARG A 20 -11.75 -1.06 16.21
C ARG A 20 -10.31 -1.53 16.29
N ARG A 21 -9.39 -0.60 16.03
CA ARG A 21 -7.95 -0.79 16.20
C ARG A 21 -7.36 0.38 16.97
N LEU A 22 -6.47 0.03 17.90
CA LEU A 22 -5.68 0.97 18.67
C LEU A 22 -4.24 0.93 18.15
N GLU A 23 -3.77 2.03 17.61
CA GLU A 23 -2.47 2.13 16.94
C GLU A 23 -1.63 3.24 17.55
N ARG A 24 -0.31 3.05 17.56
CA ARG A 24 0.66 4.10 17.88
C ARG A 24 1.40 4.50 16.61
N PHE A 25 1.46 5.80 16.34
CA PHE A 25 2.25 6.42 15.28
C PHE A 25 3.15 7.50 15.89
N GLY A 26 4.40 7.17 16.18
CA GLY A 26 5.28 7.99 17.02
C GLY A 26 4.65 8.20 18.40
N ASP A 27 4.45 9.45 18.80
CA ASP A 27 3.87 9.80 20.10
C ASP A 27 2.34 9.78 20.13
N ARG A 28 1.68 9.59 18.97
CA ARG A 28 0.21 9.61 18.87
C ARG A 28 -0.37 8.22 18.99
N ILE A 29 -1.33 8.07 19.89
CA ILE A 29 -2.15 6.85 19.99
C ILE A 29 -3.51 7.16 19.38
N ILE A 30 -3.93 6.35 18.43
CA ILE A 30 -5.12 6.58 17.62
C ILE A 30 -6.03 5.37 17.72
N ASP A 31 -7.31 5.63 17.97
CA ASP A 31 -8.38 4.65 17.89
C ASP A 31 -9.24 4.91 16.65
N ARG A 32 -9.36 3.92 15.76
CA ARG A 32 -10.21 4.04 14.57
C ARG A 32 -10.85 2.70 14.17
N PRO A 33 -11.88 2.72 13.30
CA PRO A 33 -12.55 1.50 12.88
C PRO A 33 -11.62 0.47 12.21
N ALA A 34 -11.88 -0.79 12.51
CA ALA A 34 -11.35 -1.98 11.87
C ALA A 34 -12.47 -3.05 11.79
N PRO A 35 -13.41 -2.94 10.83
CA PRO A 35 -14.56 -3.84 10.73
C PRO A 35 -14.22 -5.33 10.63
N GLY A 36 -13.01 -5.66 10.16
CA GLY A 36 -12.50 -7.03 10.09
C GLY A 36 -12.14 -7.66 11.44
N ALA A 37 -12.37 -6.96 12.56
CA ALA A 37 -12.03 -7.42 13.90
C ALA A 37 -13.20 -7.37 14.90
N PRO A 38 -14.25 -8.20 14.71
CA PRO A 38 -15.46 -8.18 15.54
C PRO A 38 -15.31 -8.83 16.93
N TRP A 39 -14.17 -9.47 17.22
CA TRP A 39 -13.91 -10.13 18.51
C TRP A 39 -13.57 -9.13 19.61
N GLU A 40 -13.67 -9.55 20.87
CA GLU A 40 -13.36 -8.69 22.01
C GLU A 40 -11.88 -8.24 22.04
N PRO A 41 -11.60 -6.97 22.37
CA PRO A 41 -10.23 -6.48 22.54
C PRO A 41 -9.53 -7.20 23.71
N ARG A 42 -8.22 -7.34 23.61
CA ARG A 42 -7.42 -8.02 24.65
C ARG A 42 -6.93 -7.07 25.75
N LEU A 43 -6.79 -5.79 25.42
CA LEU A 43 -6.48 -4.75 26.40
C LEU A 43 -7.76 -4.22 27.03
N ASP A 44 -7.66 -3.79 28.28
CA ASP A 44 -8.78 -3.19 29.00
C ASP A 44 -9.13 -1.78 28.50
N ARG A 45 -10.27 -1.28 28.97
CA ARG A 45 -10.76 0.07 28.62
C ARG A 45 -9.81 1.19 29.05
N GLU A 46 -9.00 0.99 30.10
CA GLU A 46 -8.03 2.00 30.54
C GLU A 46 -6.92 2.17 29.50
N ASN A 47 -6.44 1.08 28.89
CA ASN A 47 -5.47 1.15 27.81
C ASN A 47 -6.05 1.77 26.54
N TRP A 48 -7.29 1.44 26.16
CA TRP A 48 -7.98 2.06 25.03
C TRP A 48 -8.25 3.56 25.26
N ALA A 49 -8.55 3.96 26.49
CA ALA A 49 -8.74 5.37 26.87
C ALA A 49 -7.47 6.24 26.73
N LYS A 50 -6.29 5.62 26.54
CA LYS A 50 -5.04 6.35 26.23
C LYS A 50 -4.99 6.88 24.79
N ALA A 51 -5.96 6.53 23.94
CA ALA A 51 -6.08 7.09 22.60
C ALA A 51 -6.15 8.62 22.67
N THR A 52 -5.17 9.27 22.05
CA THR A 52 -5.08 10.72 21.93
C THR A 52 -6.12 11.26 20.94
N SER A 53 -6.46 10.48 19.92
CA SER A 53 -7.50 10.82 18.94
C SER A 53 -8.31 9.59 18.58
N GLN A 54 -9.59 9.79 18.30
CA GLN A 54 -10.53 8.74 17.95
C GLN A 54 -11.31 9.13 16.70
N PHE A 55 -11.55 8.18 15.80
CA PHE A 55 -12.43 8.39 14.65
C PHE A 55 -13.74 7.60 14.79
N SER A 56 -14.86 8.28 14.54
CA SER A 56 -16.16 7.65 14.31
C SER A 56 -16.78 8.19 13.02
N ARG A 57 -17.58 7.37 12.33
CA ARG A 57 -18.24 7.79 11.08
C ARG A 57 -19.26 8.93 11.30
N ASN A 58 -19.83 9.02 12.50
CA ASN A 58 -20.87 9.99 12.83
C ASN A 58 -20.28 11.34 13.24
N GLU A 59 -19.19 11.34 14.00
CA GLU A 59 -18.61 12.56 14.60
C GLU A 59 -17.31 13.00 13.93
N GLY A 60 -16.72 12.14 13.09
CA GLY A 60 -15.40 12.36 12.54
C GLY A 60 -14.31 12.12 13.58
N TRP A 61 -13.25 12.92 13.52
CA TRP A 61 -12.14 12.87 14.47
C TRP A 61 -12.47 13.66 15.73
N THR A 62 -12.32 13.03 16.89
CA THR A 62 -12.45 13.62 18.22
C THR A 62 -11.18 13.40 19.03
N GLY A 63 -10.88 14.31 19.97
CA GLY A 63 -9.68 14.24 20.80
C GLY A 63 -8.37 14.56 20.07
N GLY A 64 -7.39 15.07 20.82
CA GLY A 64 -6.03 15.31 20.33
C GLY A 64 -5.92 16.42 19.30
N ASP A 65 -4.72 16.55 18.73
CA ASP A 65 -4.39 17.55 17.73
C ASP A 65 -4.70 17.02 16.31
N THR A 66 -5.49 17.76 15.54
CA THR A 66 -5.79 17.41 14.14
C THR A 66 -4.71 17.86 13.16
N MET A 67 -3.68 18.56 13.63
CA MET A 67 -2.56 18.97 12.81
C MET A 67 -1.77 17.76 12.31
N PRO A 68 -1.22 17.84 11.07
CA PRO A 68 -0.31 16.84 10.56
C PRO A 68 0.89 16.62 11.48
N TRP A 69 1.39 15.39 11.52
CA TRP A 69 2.63 15.02 12.21
C TRP A 69 3.47 14.14 11.31
N THR A 70 4.72 13.90 11.69
CA THR A 70 5.62 13.03 10.92
C THR A 70 6.04 11.80 11.70
N ILE A 71 6.25 10.70 11.01
CA ILE A 71 6.89 9.49 11.54
C ILE A 71 8.10 9.11 10.69
N ALA A 72 9.06 8.43 11.30
CA ALA A 72 10.20 7.84 10.59
C ALA A 72 9.91 6.36 10.29
N VAL A 73 10.05 5.96 9.02
CA VAL A 73 9.80 4.58 8.56
C VAL A 73 10.94 4.18 7.66
N ASP A 74 11.75 3.21 8.08
CA ASP A 74 12.89 2.73 7.29
C ASP A 74 13.82 3.85 6.81
N GLY A 75 13.95 4.95 7.57
CA GLY A 75 14.71 6.17 7.23
C GLY A 75 14.04 7.14 6.24
N LEU A 76 12.78 6.91 5.88
CA LEU A 76 11.90 7.91 5.25
C LEU A 76 11.21 8.74 6.34
N THR A 77 10.89 9.98 6.04
CA THR A 77 10.05 10.83 6.89
C THR A 77 8.70 11.02 6.20
N LEU A 78 7.65 10.45 6.80
CA LEU A 78 6.30 10.45 6.24
C LEU A 78 5.39 11.36 7.07
N GLU A 79 4.69 12.27 6.41
CA GLU A 79 3.61 13.05 7.01
C GLU A 79 2.35 12.19 7.13
N LEU A 80 1.78 12.14 8.33
CA LEU A 80 0.46 11.62 8.62
C LEU A 80 -0.48 12.79 8.94
N ARG A 81 -1.76 12.65 8.59
CA ARG A 81 -2.80 13.61 8.96
C ARG A 81 -4.16 12.93 9.02
N PRO A 82 -5.03 13.34 9.96
CA PRO A 82 -6.39 12.81 10.01
C PRO A 82 -7.17 13.22 8.74
N THR A 83 -7.87 12.26 8.13
CA THR A 83 -8.71 12.49 6.94
C THR A 83 -10.18 12.30 7.27
N GLY A 84 -11.09 12.83 6.44
CA GLY A 84 -12.53 12.66 6.63
C GLY A 84 -13.03 11.20 6.58
N THR A 85 -12.20 10.25 6.13
CA THR A 85 -12.53 8.82 6.04
C THR A 85 -11.98 7.99 7.21
N GLY A 86 -11.29 8.62 8.17
CA GLY A 86 -10.66 7.93 9.30
C GLY A 86 -9.29 7.33 8.99
N GLN A 87 -8.77 7.54 7.78
CA GLN A 87 -7.39 7.21 7.43
C GLN A 87 -6.43 8.30 7.91
N VAL A 88 -5.16 7.94 8.10
CA VAL A 88 -4.09 8.86 8.52
C VAL A 88 -2.98 9.05 7.50
N GLY A 89 -3.06 8.38 6.34
CA GLY A 89 -2.09 8.54 5.26
C GLY A 89 -0.98 7.48 5.18
N PHE A 90 -1.02 6.45 6.00
CA PHE A 90 0.01 5.41 6.04
C PHE A 90 -0.63 4.04 6.29
N PHE A 91 -0.15 3.03 5.58
CA PHE A 91 -0.57 1.63 5.63
C PHE A 91 0.63 0.78 6.04
N PRO A 92 0.83 0.54 7.35
CA PRO A 92 1.99 -0.15 7.89
C PRO A 92 2.21 -1.55 7.30
N GLU A 93 1.13 -2.23 6.97
CA GLU A 93 1.12 -3.56 6.38
C GLU A 93 1.85 -3.61 5.02
N GLN A 94 1.88 -2.51 4.27
CA GLN A 94 2.58 -2.43 2.98
C GLN A 94 4.11 -2.45 3.14
N VAL A 95 4.62 -2.13 4.32
CA VAL A 95 6.07 -2.09 4.60
C VAL A 95 6.67 -3.50 4.66
N SER A 96 5.89 -4.52 5.01
CA SER A 96 6.37 -5.92 5.05
C SER A 96 6.91 -6.39 3.69
N PHE A 97 6.44 -5.78 2.59
CA PHE A 97 6.88 -6.07 1.23
C PHE A 97 8.14 -5.32 0.81
N TRP A 98 8.56 -4.27 1.53
CA TRP A 98 9.71 -3.45 1.14
C TRP A 98 11.03 -4.24 1.05
N PRO A 99 11.35 -5.18 1.96
CA PRO A 99 12.53 -6.03 1.80
C PRO A 99 12.51 -6.86 0.52
N TRP A 100 11.36 -7.43 0.16
CA TRP A 100 11.21 -8.17 -1.09
C TRP A 100 11.39 -7.26 -2.30
N LEU A 101 10.72 -6.09 -2.32
CA LEU A 101 10.87 -5.11 -3.40
C LEU A 101 12.33 -4.69 -3.58
N ARG A 102 13.07 -4.39 -2.49
CA ARG A 102 14.50 -4.08 -2.59
C ARG A 102 15.33 -5.22 -3.17
N THR A 103 14.99 -6.46 -2.81
CA THR A 103 15.66 -7.65 -3.35
C THR A 103 15.37 -7.80 -4.84
N SER A 104 14.13 -7.58 -5.28
CA SER A 104 13.73 -7.64 -6.69
C SER A 104 14.39 -6.56 -7.56
N LEU A 105 14.80 -5.44 -6.96
CA LEU A 105 15.57 -4.38 -7.62
C LEU A 105 17.08 -4.66 -7.69
N ALA A 106 17.60 -5.54 -6.83
CA ALA A 106 19.03 -5.75 -6.70
C ALA A 106 19.65 -6.31 -7.99
N GLY A 107 20.75 -5.71 -8.44
CA GLY A 107 21.46 -6.12 -9.65
C GLY A 107 20.88 -5.59 -10.97
N ARG A 108 19.75 -4.87 -10.92
CA ARG A 108 19.21 -4.15 -12.09
C ARG A 108 19.86 -2.76 -12.19
N ASP A 109 20.13 -2.33 -13.42
CA ASP A 109 20.65 -0.99 -13.70
C ASP A 109 19.47 -0.02 -13.88
N GLU A 110 19.33 0.93 -12.94
CA GLU A 110 18.25 1.94 -12.91
C GLU A 110 16.82 1.40 -13.21
N PRO A 111 16.34 0.37 -12.49
CA PRO A 111 15.06 -0.28 -12.81
C PRO A 111 13.87 0.70 -12.79
N ASN A 112 13.04 0.65 -13.81
CA ASN A 112 11.84 1.46 -13.97
C ASN A 112 10.61 0.73 -13.43
N VAL A 113 10.01 1.25 -12.36
CA VAL A 113 8.89 0.64 -11.65
C VAL A 113 7.61 1.43 -11.82
N LEU A 114 6.52 0.76 -12.17
CA LEU A 114 5.18 1.33 -12.21
C LEU A 114 4.44 1.04 -10.90
N HIS A 115 4.12 2.08 -10.13
CA HIS A 115 3.34 1.98 -8.90
C HIS A 115 1.95 2.55 -9.12
N LEU A 116 0.94 1.69 -9.15
CA LEU A 116 -0.46 2.00 -9.41
C LEU A 116 -1.25 2.06 -8.11
N PHE A 117 -2.18 3.02 -8.02
CA PHE A 117 -2.95 3.32 -6.80
C PHE A 117 -2.03 3.70 -5.63
N ALA A 118 -0.99 4.47 -5.95
CA ALA A 118 0.18 4.64 -5.09
C ALA A 118 -0.05 5.53 -3.85
N HIS A 119 -1.26 6.08 -3.69
CA HIS A 119 -1.70 6.81 -2.50
C HIS A 119 -0.72 7.94 -2.10
N THR A 120 -0.31 7.98 -0.83
CA THR A 120 0.62 8.94 -0.23
C THR A 120 2.09 8.58 -0.46
N GLY A 121 2.36 7.56 -1.29
CA GLY A 121 3.67 7.29 -1.86
C GLY A 121 4.68 6.62 -0.94
N ALA A 122 4.31 6.08 0.22
CA ALA A 122 5.28 5.42 1.12
C ALA A 122 6.13 4.36 0.37
N THR A 123 5.48 3.43 -0.32
CA THR A 123 6.17 2.40 -1.14
C THR A 123 6.89 3.01 -2.35
N THR A 124 6.36 4.07 -2.99
CA THR A 124 7.08 4.81 -4.04
C THR A 124 8.42 5.34 -3.54
N LEU A 125 8.46 5.92 -2.35
CA LEU A 125 9.67 6.48 -1.78
C LEU A 125 10.66 5.40 -1.36
N ALA A 126 10.16 4.27 -0.85
CA ALA A 126 10.98 3.11 -0.53
C ALA A 126 11.68 2.56 -1.79
N LEU A 127 10.94 2.42 -2.89
CA LEU A 127 11.48 2.01 -4.20
C LEU A 127 12.51 3.02 -4.73
N ALA A 128 12.18 4.31 -4.72
CA ALA A 128 13.07 5.36 -5.20
C ALA A 128 14.38 5.42 -4.39
N ARG A 129 14.30 5.26 -3.07
CA ARG A 129 15.48 5.19 -2.21
C ARG A 129 16.33 3.94 -2.47
N ALA A 130 15.70 2.85 -2.89
CA ALA A 130 16.40 1.63 -3.31
C ALA A 130 17.03 1.73 -4.71
N GLY A 131 16.93 2.89 -5.39
CA GLY A 131 17.56 3.16 -6.67
C GLY A 131 16.65 3.02 -7.89
N ALA A 132 15.36 2.75 -7.70
CA ALA A 132 14.42 2.65 -8.81
C ALA A 132 14.04 4.02 -9.38
N GLN A 133 13.83 4.07 -10.70
CA GLN A 133 13.04 5.12 -11.33
C GLN A 133 11.57 4.76 -11.17
N VAL A 134 10.75 5.64 -10.56
CA VAL A 134 9.37 5.26 -10.19
C VAL A 134 8.36 6.11 -10.93
N THR A 135 7.43 5.47 -11.63
CA THR A 135 6.20 6.13 -12.07
C THR A 135 5.12 5.91 -11.01
N HIS A 136 4.79 6.97 -10.27
CA HIS A 136 3.75 6.99 -9.25
C HIS A 136 2.43 7.43 -9.88
N VAL A 137 1.41 6.57 -9.84
CA VAL A 137 0.09 6.83 -10.42
C VAL A 137 -0.99 6.74 -9.34
N ASP A 138 -1.75 7.81 -9.18
CA ASP A 138 -2.95 7.82 -8.33
C ASP A 138 -3.99 8.79 -8.92
N ALA A 139 -5.27 8.44 -8.87
CA ALA A 139 -6.34 9.27 -9.43
C ALA A 139 -6.61 10.52 -8.58
N ALA A 140 -6.30 10.48 -7.27
CA ALA A 140 -6.57 11.55 -6.34
C ALA A 140 -5.40 12.56 -6.33
N ARG A 141 -5.62 13.72 -6.96
CA ARG A 141 -4.70 14.87 -6.91
C ARG A 141 -4.21 15.21 -5.49
N PRO A 142 -5.06 15.19 -4.44
CA PRO A 142 -4.60 15.42 -3.07
C PRO A 142 -3.60 14.37 -2.58
N SER A 143 -3.78 13.09 -2.92
CA SER A 143 -2.87 11.99 -2.58
C SER A 143 -1.52 12.16 -3.24
N VAL A 144 -1.49 12.46 -4.55
CA VAL A 144 -0.23 12.73 -5.27
C VAL A 144 0.50 13.96 -4.71
N ALA A 145 -0.24 15.00 -4.34
CA ALA A 145 0.36 16.18 -3.70
C ALA A 145 0.94 15.85 -2.31
N TRP A 146 0.30 14.94 -1.57
CA TRP A 146 0.83 14.44 -0.30
C TRP A 146 2.06 13.57 -0.51
N ALA A 147 2.06 12.68 -1.49
CA ALA A 147 3.22 11.86 -1.83
C ALA A 147 4.46 12.71 -2.20
N ARG A 148 4.26 13.82 -2.92
CA ARG A 148 5.31 14.80 -3.19
C ARG A 148 5.85 15.47 -1.92
N ARG A 149 4.99 15.87 -0.99
CA ARG A 149 5.43 16.39 0.32
C ARG A 149 6.24 15.35 1.10
N ASN A 150 5.82 14.08 1.09
CA ASN A 150 6.58 13.00 1.71
C ASN A 150 7.95 12.81 1.05
N ALA A 151 8.05 12.99 -0.28
CA ALA A 151 9.33 12.99 -0.99
C ALA A 151 10.24 14.14 -0.51
N GLU A 152 9.71 15.35 -0.38
CA GLU A 152 10.44 16.51 0.13
C GLU A 152 10.93 16.27 1.58
N LEU A 153 10.04 15.84 2.47
CA LEU A 153 10.35 15.53 3.87
C LEU A 153 11.40 14.41 4.00
N SER A 154 11.39 13.45 3.08
CA SER A 154 12.35 12.34 3.05
C SER A 154 13.66 12.68 2.33
N GLY A 155 13.86 13.92 1.87
CA GLY A 155 15.06 14.30 1.12
C GLY A 155 15.15 13.68 -0.29
N LEU A 156 14.04 13.19 -0.83
CA LEU A 156 13.92 12.52 -2.13
C LEU A 156 13.24 13.40 -3.20
N ALA A 157 13.19 14.72 -3.00
CA ALA A 157 12.57 15.65 -3.95
C ALA A 157 13.20 15.59 -5.37
N ALA A 158 14.50 15.28 -5.45
CA ALA A 158 15.24 15.13 -6.70
C ALA A 158 15.35 13.68 -7.20
N ALA A 159 14.75 12.71 -6.49
CA ALA A 159 14.74 11.32 -6.93
C ALA A 159 13.95 11.19 -8.25
N PRO A 160 14.27 10.20 -9.11
CA PRO A 160 13.63 10.01 -10.42
C PRO A 160 12.20 9.46 -10.27
N ILE A 161 11.27 10.29 -9.78
CA ILE A 161 9.87 9.94 -9.58
C ILE A 161 8.99 10.75 -10.55
N ARG A 162 8.31 10.05 -11.45
CA ARG A 162 7.29 10.63 -12.32
C ARG A 162 5.93 10.57 -11.63
N TRP A 163 5.39 11.73 -11.28
CA TRP A 163 4.12 11.88 -10.57
C TRP A 163 2.95 12.05 -11.54
N ILE A 164 2.02 11.10 -11.52
CA ILE A 164 0.89 11.03 -12.44
C ILE A 164 -0.42 11.10 -11.66
N VAL A 165 -1.28 12.06 -12.04
CA VAL A 165 -2.66 12.17 -11.55
C VAL A 165 -3.59 11.64 -12.62
N ASP A 166 -3.92 10.37 -12.58
CA ASP A 166 -4.64 9.69 -13.67
C ASP A 166 -5.26 8.35 -13.24
N ASP A 167 -6.11 7.79 -14.09
CA ASP A 167 -6.63 6.43 -13.89
C ASP A 167 -5.56 5.38 -14.20
N ALA A 168 -5.40 4.38 -13.32
CA ALA A 168 -4.35 3.36 -13.46
C ALA A 168 -4.44 2.62 -14.80
N LEU A 169 -5.61 2.05 -15.12
CA LEU A 169 -5.82 1.28 -16.35
C LEU A 169 -5.54 2.11 -17.61
N GLY A 170 -6.21 3.25 -17.75
CA GLY A 170 -6.08 4.12 -18.91
C GLY A 170 -4.67 4.68 -19.05
N PHE A 171 -3.99 5.00 -17.94
CA PHE A 171 -2.59 5.40 -17.96
C PHE A 171 -1.71 4.28 -18.49
N THR A 172 -1.81 3.07 -17.95
CA THR A 172 -1.02 1.91 -18.36
C THR A 172 -1.27 1.57 -19.84
N GLN A 173 -2.51 1.59 -20.30
CA GLN A 173 -2.84 1.43 -21.73
C GLN A 173 -2.22 2.51 -22.62
N ARG A 174 -2.06 3.75 -22.14
CA ARG A 174 -1.36 4.81 -22.88
C ARG A 174 0.14 4.57 -22.92
N GLU A 175 0.73 4.04 -21.87
CA GLU A 175 2.13 3.65 -21.84
C GLU A 175 2.41 2.50 -22.83
N ALA A 176 1.50 1.52 -22.95
CA ALA A 176 1.56 0.47 -23.96
C ALA A 176 1.56 1.05 -25.39
N ARG A 177 0.64 1.97 -25.70
CA ARG A 177 0.59 2.67 -27.00
C ARG A 177 1.85 3.49 -27.29
N ARG A 178 2.60 3.90 -26.26
CA ARG A 178 3.86 4.64 -26.37
C ARG A 178 5.09 3.73 -26.43
N GLY A 179 4.91 2.41 -26.35
CA GLY A 179 6.02 1.44 -26.33
C GLY A 179 6.90 1.56 -25.09
N ARG A 180 6.33 1.94 -23.94
CA ARG A 180 7.05 2.00 -22.66
C ARG A 180 7.15 0.60 -22.06
N GLN A 181 8.23 0.36 -21.33
CA GLN A 181 8.47 -0.87 -20.60
C GLN A 181 8.85 -0.58 -19.15
N TYR A 182 8.50 -1.50 -18.26
CA TYR A 182 8.76 -1.45 -16.82
C TYR A 182 9.36 -2.77 -16.33
N ASP A 183 10.34 -2.68 -15.45
CA ASP A 183 11.03 -3.80 -14.81
C ASP A 183 10.27 -4.32 -13.59
N GLY A 184 9.31 -3.55 -13.08
CA GLY A 184 8.55 -3.92 -11.90
C GLY A 184 7.22 -3.21 -11.77
N PHE A 185 6.31 -3.85 -11.04
CA PHE A 185 4.97 -3.33 -10.78
C PHE A 185 4.63 -3.46 -9.31
N VAL A 186 4.03 -2.40 -8.75
CA VAL A 186 3.32 -2.44 -7.48
C VAL A 186 1.88 -1.99 -7.75
N ILE A 187 0.93 -2.85 -7.42
CA ILE A 187 -0.47 -2.70 -7.81
C ILE A 187 -1.32 -2.88 -6.55
N ASP A 188 -1.87 -1.78 -6.01
CA ASP A 188 -2.68 -1.78 -4.78
C ASP A 188 -4.10 -1.24 -5.01
N PRO A 189 -4.91 -1.90 -5.86
CA PRO A 189 -6.22 -1.40 -6.23
C PRO A 189 -7.19 -1.41 -5.04
N PRO A 190 -8.05 -0.39 -4.92
CA PRO A 190 -9.12 -0.42 -3.93
C PRO A 190 -10.17 -1.45 -4.32
N SER A 191 -10.91 -2.00 -3.35
CA SER A 191 -12.05 -2.90 -3.61
C SER A 191 -13.10 -2.25 -4.50
N PHE A 192 -13.40 -0.98 -4.22
CA PHE A 192 -14.34 -0.15 -4.95
C PHE A 192 -13.76 1.25 -5.14
N GLY A 193 -14.08 1.88 -6.26
CA GLY A 193 -13.63 3.24 -6.52
C GLY A 193 -14.38 3.94 -7.64
N HIS A 194 -13.92 5.14 -7.93
CA HIS A 194 -14.39 5.92 -9.07
C HIS A 194 -13.18 6.36 -9.89
N GLY A 195 -13.20 6.07 -11.19
CA GLY A 195 -12.24 6.63 -12.12
C GLY A 195 -12.40 8.16 -12.28
N PRO A 196 -11.44 8.86 -12.89
CA PRO A 196 -11.46 10.31 -13.13
C PRO A 196 -12.65 10.84 -13.94
N LYS A 197 -13.47 9.94 -14.52
CA LYS A 197 -14.72 10.27 -15.24
C LYS A 197 -15.98 9.69 -14.59
N GLY A 198 -15.90 9.26 -13.33
CA GLY A 198 -17.02 8.67 -12.60
C GLY A 198 -17.34 7.22 -12.96
N THR A 199 -16.51 6.56 -13.77
CA THR A 199 -16.62 5.11 -14.04
C THR A 199 -16.46 4.34 -12.73
N ARG A 200 -17.41 3.42 -12.46
CA ARG A 200 -17.35 2.51 -11.30
C ARG A 200 -16.14 1.58 -11.48
N TRP A 201 -15.27 1.57 -10.48
CA TRP A 201 -14.22 0.56 -10.33
C TRP A 201 -14.72 -0.46 -9.32
N GLU A 202 -14.66 -1.73 -9.70
CA GLU A 202 -14.87 -2.88 -8.83
C GLU A 202 -13.75 -3.85 -9.13
N LEU A 203 -13.04 -4.26 -8.08
CA LEU A 203 -11.78 -5.00 -8.24
C LEU A 203 -11.95 -6.24 -9.12
N ALA A 204 -12.97 -7.05 -8.85
CA ALA A 204 -13.20 -8.31 -9.57
C ALA A 204 -13.44 -8.09 -11.08
N ASP A 205 -14.15 -7.03 -11.46
CA ASP A 205 -14.48 -6.75 -12.85
C ASP A 205 -13.30 -6.11 -13.62
N ALA A 206 -12.50 -5.30 -12.93
CA ALA A 206 -11.52 -4.44 -13.58
C ALA A 206 -10.06 -4.93 -13.45
N LEU A 207 -9.79 -5.89 -12.56
CA LEU A 207 -8.46 -6.44 -12.34
C LEU A 207 -7.89 -7.15 -13.58
N PRO A 208 -8.64 -8.00 -14.32
CA PRO A 208 -8.10 -8.66 -15.52
C PRO A 208 -7.58 -7.66 -16.57
N ASP A 209 -8.41 -6.68 -16.95
CA ASP A 209 -8.02 -5.64 -17.91
C ASP A 209 -6.80 -4.82 -17.45
N LEU A 210 -6.67 -4.60 -16.14
CA LEU A 210 -5.53 -3.89 -15.56
C LEU A 210 -4.26 -4.72 -15.64
N LEU A 211 -4.32 -6.01 -15.29
CA LEU A 211 -3.16 -6.89 -15.33
C LEU A 211 -2.70 -7.13 -16.77
N ASP A 212 -3.63 -7.32 -17.71
CA ASP A 212 -3.32 -7.39 -19.15
C ASP A 212 -2.59 -6.14 -19.64
N ALA A 213 -3.06 -4.96 -19.22
CA ALA A 213 -2.39 -3.70 -19.55
C ALA A 213 -0.98 -3.62 -18.95
N CYS A 214 -0.77 -4.14 -17.73
CA CYS A 214 0.54 -4.19 -17.09
C CYS A 214 1.48 -5.19 -17.80
N ALA A 215 1.00 -6.38 -18.12
CA ALA A 215 1.73 -7.39 -18.87
C ALA A 215 2.18 -6.86 -20.25
N ALA A 216 1.34 -6.11 -20.93
CA ALA A 216 1.67 -5.47 -22.22
C ALA A 216 2.81 -4.44 -22.15
N VAL A 217 3.16 -3.95 -20.95
CA VAL A 217 4.30 -3.02 -20.73
C VAL A 217 5.37 -3.62 -19.82
N ALA A 218 5.30 -4.92 -19.53
CA ALA A 218 6.28 -5.59 -18.70
C ALA A 218 7.56 -5.90 -19.49
N ALA A 219 8.71 -5.71 -18.84
CA ALA A 219 9.93 -6.38 -19.26
C ALA A 219 9.77 -7.91 -19.12
N HIS A 220 10.62 -8.66 -19.83
CA HIS A 220 10.59 -10.13 -19.80
C HIS A 220 10.74 -10.67 -18.37
N ASP A 221 11.69 -10.13 -17.61
CA ASP A 221 12.05 -10.56 -16.27
C ASP A 221 11.36 -9.70 -15.19
N ALA A 222 10.23 -9.06 -15.51
CA ALA A 222 9.57 -8.13 -14.59
C ALA A 222 9.10 -8.81 -13.30
N PHE A 223 9.18 -8.09 -12.18
CA PHE A 223 8.56 -8.50 -10.92
C PHE A 223 7.23 -7.78 -10.67
N VAL A 224 6.31 -8.42 -9.95
CA VAL A 224 4.99 -7.86 -9.67
C VAL A 224 4.62 -8.08 -8.20
N LEU A 225 4.19 -7.02 -7.52
CA LEU A 225 3.48 -7.09 -6.25
C LEU A 225 2.04 -6.63 -6.48
N LEU A 226 1.08 -7.51 -6.20
CA LEU A 226 -0.34 -7.23 -6.22
C LEU A 226 -0.90 -7.40 -4.80
N THR A 227 -1.51 -6.36 -4.26
CA THR A 227 -2.19 -6.40 -2.96
C THR A 227 -3.67 -6.10 -3.11
N ALA A 228 -4.50 -6.72 -2.27
CA ALA A 228 -5.93 -6.44 -2.23
C ALA A 228 -6.44 -6.49 -0.80
N HIS A 229 -7.18 -5.44 -0.40
CA HIS A 229 -7.78 -5.29 0.92
C HIS A 229 -9.29 -5.63 0.93
N THR A 230 -9.74 -6.39 -0.07
CA THR A 230 -11.15 -6.77 -0.27
C THR A 230 -11.52 -7.97 0.57
N THR A 231 -12.60 -7.87 1.34
CA THR A 231 -13.12 -9.00 2.14
C THR A 231 -13.61 -10.12 1.23
N GLY A 232 -13.23 -11.36 1.55
CA GLY A 232 -13.68 -12.56 0.83
C GLY A 232 -12.90 -12.90 -0.43
N LEU A 233 -11.81 -12.17 -0.73
CA LEU A 233 -10.85 -12.53 -1.77
C LEU A 233 -9.76 -13.42 -1.16
N GLU A 234 -9.42 -14.51 -1.83
CA GLU A 234 -8.36 -15.42 -1.39
C GLU A 234 -7.02 -15.04 -2.05
N ALA A 235 -5.91 -15.41 -1.41
CA ALA A 235 -4.59 -15.06 -1.92
C ALA A 235 -4.28 -15.79 -3.24
N ASP A 236 -4.80 -17.01 -3.40
CA ASP A 236 -4.64 -17.81 -4.62
C ASP A 236 -5.38 -17.20 -5.81
N ASP A 237 -6.51 -16.50 -5.60
CA ASP A 237 -7.20 -15.77 -6.67
C ASP A 237 -6.30 -14.69 -7.30
N LEU A 238 -5.48 -14.02 -6.47
CA LEU A 238 -4.51 -13.04 -6.96
C LEU A 238 -3.34 -13.70 -7.69
N GLY A 239 -2.88 -14.86 -7.19
CA GLY A 239 -1.83 -15.63 -7.84
C GLY A 239 -2.24 -16.11 -9.23
N ASP A 240 -3.43 -16.70 -9.34
CA ASP A 240 -3.99 -17.18 -10.60
C ASP A 240 -4.19 -16.02 -11.59
N ALA A 241 -4.67 -14.86 -11.13
CA ALA A 241 -4.81 -13.67 -11.97
C ALA A 241 -3.47 -13.16 -12.51
N LEU A 242 -2.39 -13.22 -11.72
CA LEU A 242 -1.04 -12.87 -12.20
C LEU A 242 -0.54 -13.88 -13.24
N VAL A 243 -0.74 -15.17 -13.01
CA VAL A 243 -0.33 -16.23 -13.96
C VAL A 243 -1.07 -16.07 -15.28
N GLU A 244 -2.37 -15.85 -15.25
CA GLU A 244 -3.21 -15.68 -16.45
C GLU A 244 -2.76 -14.48 -17.29
N ALA A 245 -2.51 -13.33 -16.66
CA ALA A 245 -2.18 -12.10 -17.38
C ALA A 245 -0.72 -12.03 -17.87
N PHE A 246 0.23 -12.51 -17.07
CA PHE A 246 1.67 -12.37 -17.38
C PHE A 246 2.29 -13.57 -18.08
N ASP A 247 1.60 -14.72 -18.11
CA ASP A 247 2.05 -15.98 -18.72
C ASP A 247 3.55 -16.27 -18.43
N PRO A 248 3.93 -16.40 -17.14
CA PRO A 248 5.33 -16.43 -16.75
C PRO A 248 6.01 -17.74 -17.20
N ASP A 249 7.27 -17.63 -17.64
CA ASP A 249 8.05 -18.78 -18.10
C ASP A 249 8.27 -19.83 -16.98
N PRO A 250 8.45 -21.12 -17.35
CA PRO A 250 8.82 -22.15 -16.39
C PRO A 250 10.07 -21.77 -15.58
N GLY A 251 9.95 -21.83 -14.25
CA GLY A 251 11.01 -21.39 -13.32
C GLY A 251 10.78 -20.01 -12.72
N SER A 252 9.75 -19.29 -13.15
CA SER A 252 9.24 -18.11 -12.45
C SER A 252 8.58 -18.49 -11.13
N ASP A 253 8.68 -17.62 -10.14
CA ASP A 253 8.09 -17.80 -8.81
C ASP A 253 6.81 -16.97 -8.68
N VAL A 254 5.72 -17.59 -8.21
CA VAL A 254 4.49 -16.92 -7.77
C VAL A 254 4.21 -17.33 -6.33
N LEU A 255 4.18 -16.35 -5.43
CA LEU A 255 3.94 -16.55 -4.00
C LEU A 255 2.71 -15.78 -3.57
N THR A 256 1.79 -16.46 -2.88
CA THR A 256 0.56 -15.88 -2.34
C THR A 256 0.63 -15.85 -0.80
N GLU A 257 0.12 -14.78 -0.19
CA GLU A 257 0.11 -14.64 1.28
C GLU A 257 -1.05 -13.79 1.79
N TRP A 258 -1.44 -14.05 3.04
CA TRP A 258 -2.35 -13.18 3.78
C TRP A 258 -1.59 -11.97 4.31
N ILE A 259 -2.24 -10.80 4.24
CA ILE A 259 -1.75 -9.57 4.86
C ILE A 259 -2.40 -9.45 6.24
N GLU A 260 -1.57 -9.47 7.28
CA GLU A 260 -2.00 -9.31 8.67
C GLU A 260 -1.07 -8.37 9.44
N LEU A 261 -1.59 -7.73 10.49
CA LEU A 261 -0.79 -7.03 11.49
C LEU A 261 -0.97 -7.68 12.85
N LYS A 262 0.15 -7.91 13.54
CA LYS A 262 0.15 -8.46 14.90
C LYS A 262 0.20 -7.33 15.92
N ALA A 263 -0.79 -7.31 16.80
CA ALA A 263 -0.87 -6.37 17.90
C ALA A 263 0.07 -6.77 19.04
N THR A 264 0.57 -5.80 19.81
CA THR A 264 1.36 -6.09 21.02
C THR A 264 0.55 -6.79 22.11
N SER A 265 -0.78 -6.70 22.06
CA SER A 265 -1.69 -7.50 22.89
C SER A 265 -1.73 -8.99 22.49
N GLY A 266 -1.08 -9.36 21.38
CA GLY A 266 -1.08 -10.68 20.78
C GLY A 266 -2.31 -10.97 19.90
N ALA A 267 -3.23 -10.02 19.74
CA ALA A 267 -4.30 -10.11 18.76
C ALA A 267 -3.75 -9.91 17.33
N THR A 268 -4.46 -10.40 16.33
CA THR A 268 -4.06 -10.26 14.92
C THR A 268 -5.17 -9.57 14.14
N LEU A 269 -4.82 -8.57 13.34
CA LEU A 269 -5.74 -7.87 12.46
C LEU A 269 -5.52 -8.34 11.00
N PRO A 270 -6.44 -9.10 10.40
CA PRO A 270 -6.41 -9.41 8.99
C PRO A 270 -6.73 -8.15 8.17
N LEU A 271 -5.98 -7.93 7.10
CA LEU A 271 -6.08 -6.71 6.28
C LEU A 271 -6.29 -7.01 4.80
N GLY A 272 -6.01 -8.22 4.32
CA GLY A 272 -6.19 -8.56 2.93
C GLY A 272 -5.31 -9.72 2.49
N VAL A 273 -5.01 -9.77 1.20
CA VAL A 273 -4.19 -10.78 0.55
C VAL A 273 -3.21 -10.14 -0.42
N ALA A 274 -2.12 -10.84 -0.72
CA ALA A 274 -1.12 -10.42 -1.67
C ALA A 274 -0.65 -11.57 -2.55
N ALA A 275 -0.24 -11.24 -3.77
CA ALA A 275 0.53 -12.11 -4.65
C ALA A 275 1.80 -11.40 -5.12
N ARG A 276 2.92 -12.13 -5.11
CA ARG A 276 4.23 -11.66 -5.56
C ARG A 276 4.72 -12.58 -6.66
N MET A 277 5.09 -12.01 -7.80
CA MET A 277 5.66 -12.74 -8.93
C MET A 277 7.08 -12.25 -9.23
N SER A 278 8.00 -13.18 -9.47
CA SER A 278 9.33 -12.92 -10.03
C SER A 278 9.51 -13.77 -11.26
N ARG A 279 9.65 -13.14 -12.43
CA ARG A 279 9.84 -13.85 -13.70
C ARG A 279 11.30 -14.23 -13.90
N ALA A 280 11.51 -15.42 -14.48
CA ALA A 280 12.83 -15.99 -14.76
C ALA A 280 13.55 -15.36 -15.97
#